data_AF-A0A537TSZ8-F1
#
_entry.id   AF-A0A537TSZ8-F1
#
_cell.length_a   1.000
_cell.length_b   1.000
_cell.length_c   1.000
_cell.angle_alpha   90.00
_cell.angle_beta   90.00
_cell.angle_gamma   90.00
#
_symmetry.space_group_name_H-M   'P 1'
#
loop_
_entity.id
_entity.type
_entity.pdbx_description
1 polymer ?
#
loop_
_entity_poly.entity_id
_entity_poly.type
_entity_poly.pdbx_seq_one_letter_code
_entity_poly.pdbx_strand_id
1 'polypeptide(L)'
;MLKPAAVAAFILAGSLFGVVASAQASQRPAVAAIQVALKARKLYPGPVDGVRGPLTMHAIRAFQRRHGLAVDGIVGSQTRDALGSYAEHQLGERLLRVGALGWDVSELQFLLTQTRLRLTIDGRFGLATEHAVRRFQRRRGLLADGIVGHATISALIDRKEQSWANPLPSGTKISSVPVGGLTLKEARSALLASFYRPLPLLFRGRRLYVAPLALGAQPLAWQAVHAAASNRRNSRHTMRVRISRTRVQAFVGDLQRMLGRRPRGARLLGLRGLHPRFSRPRTGLRVLTRGVTLQIEGELLRNVRRSIRLGAKTTRALRAGPPAQPIVVVERGAHRLVFYVGRTRISEFRIATGRRSAPTPLGRFRIVIKLRRPWWYPPPPASPVPPGPGNPLGTRWMGLSARGIGIHGTPDAASIGYSASHGCIRMRIWAAESLFRRVRVGTPVFIVGA
;
A
#
# COMPACT_ATOMS: atom_id res chain seq x y z
N MET A 1 -24.03 -75.66 66.26
CA MET A 1 -22.89 -74.86 65.75
C MET A 1 -23.11 -73.40 66.13
N LEU A 2 -22.16 -72.85 66.91
CA LEU A 2 -21.79 -71.43 67.15
C LEU A 2 -22.86 -70.35 67.45
N LYS A 3 -22.96 -70.05 68.76
CA LYS A 3 -23.09 -68.78 69.54
C LYS A 3 -24.02 -67.59 69.14
N PRO A 4 -24.64 -66.93 70.16
CA PRO A 4 -25.32 -65.62 70.08
C PRO A 4 -24.40 -64.42 70.51
N ALA A 5 -24.79 -63.16 70.25
CA ALA A 5 -24.74 -61.99 71.16
C ALA A 5 -24.79 -60.63 70.44
N ALA A 6 -25.29 -59.62 71.18
CA ALA A 6 -25.54 -58.22 70.85
C ALA A 6 -24.29 -57.36 70.61
N VAL A 7 -24.47 -56.14 70.04
CA VAL A 7 -24.26 -54.82 70.70
C VAL A 7 -24.27 -53.67 69.67
N ALA A 8 -24.82 -52.54 70.14
CA ALA A 8 -24.97 -51.20 69.60
C ALA A 8 -23.77 -50.56 68.85
N ALA A 9 -24.04 -49.55 68.00
CA ALA A 9 -23.85 -48.11 68.33
C ALA A 9 -23.76 -47.19 67.08
N PHE A 10 -24.25 -45.97 67.28
CA PHE A 10 -24.23 -44.78 66.42
C PHE A 10 -22.87 -44.42 65.78
N ILE A 11 -22.87 -43.74 64.63
CA ILE A 11 -22.31 -42.37 64.40
C ILE A 11 -22.47 -41.92 62.92
N LEU A 12 -22.78 -40.62 62.79
CA LEU A 12 -22.95 -39.75 61.61
C LEU A 12 -22.08 -39.99 60.37
N ALA A 13 -22.70 -39.85 59.18
CA ALA A 13 -22.14 -39.09 58.05
C ALA A 13 -23.33 -38.64 57.17
N GLY A 14 -23.74 -37.38 57.17
CA GLY A 14 -23.00 -36.33 56.49
C GLY A 14 -23.70 -36.03 55.15
N SER A 15 -24.71 -35.17 55.22
CA SER A 15 -25.39 -34.57 54.08
C SER A 15 -24.38 -33.98 53.08
N LEU A 16 -24.29 -34.57 51.89
CA LEU A 16 -23.59 -34.03 50.73
C LEU A 16 -24.62 -33.58 49.68
N PHE A 17 -25.41 -32.55 50.03
CA PHE A 17 -25.91 -31.61 49.03
C PHE A 17 -24.72 -30.72 48.64
N GLY A 18 -23.93 -31.19 47.67
CA GLY A 18 -22.69 -30.54 47.26
C GLY A 18 -22.41 -30.70 45.78
N VAL A 19 -22.87 -29.73 45.01
CA VAL A 19 -22.31 -29.29 43.72
C VAL A 19 -22.52 -30.24 42.51
N VAL A 20 -23.76 -30.32 42.02
CA VAL A 20 -23.97 -30.38 40.56
C VAL A 20 -23.91 -28.94 40.03
N ALA A 21 -22.71 -28.35 40.03
CA ALA A 21 -22.45 -27.18 39.21
C ALA A 21 -22.55 -27.63 37.74
N SER A 22 -23.68 -27.29 37.12
CA SER A 22 -24.13 -27.70 35.80
C SER A 22 -23.03 -27.87 34.74
N ALA A 23 -22.96 -29.05 34.13
CA ALA A 23 -22.09 -29.40 32.99
C ALA A 23 -22.21 -28.46 31.76
N GLN A 24 -23.20 -27.57 31.74
CA GLN A 24 -23.38 -26.56 30.70
C GLN A 24 -22.45 -25.34 30.85
N ALA A 25 -21.87 -25.10 32.04
CA ALA A 25 -20.96 -23.98 32.29
C ALA A 25 -19.54 -24.21 31.73
N SER A 26 -19.18 -25.45 31.36
CA SER A 26 -17.86 -25.81 30.82
C SER A 26 -17.79 -25.85 29.30
N GLN A 27 -18.93 -25.81 28.61
CA GLN A 27 -19.04 -25.93 27.16
C GLN A 27 -18.81 -24.59 26.45
N ARG A 28 -17.81 -24.52 25.54
CA ARG A 28 -17.45 -23.30 24.80
C ARG A 28 -17.46 -23.53 23.28
N PRO A 29 -18.09 -22.65 22.47
CA PRO A 29 -18.09 -22.78 21.00
C PRO A 29 -16.68 -22.84 20.40
N ALA A 30 -15.76 -22.02 20.89
CA ALA A 30 -14.37 -22.03 20.45
C ALA A 30 -13.66 -23.38 20.73
N VAL A 31 -14.07 -24.11 21.77
CA VAL A 31 -13.52 -25.45 22.06
C VAL A 31 -14.10 -26.49 21.10
N ALA A 32 -15.37 -26.36 20.71
CA ALA A 32 -15.97 -27.22 19.70
C ALA A 32 -15.28 -27.03 18.34
N ALA A 33 -14.96 -25.79 17.98
CA ALA A 33 -14.27 -25.49 16.73
C ALA A 33 -12.84 -26.08 16.67
N ILE A 34 -12.07 -26.03 17.76
CA ILE A 34 -10.76 -26.72 17.78
C ILE A 34 -10.92 -28.24 17.69
N GLN A 35 -11.93 -28.82 18.36
CA GLN A 35 -12.20 -30.27 18.28
C GLN A 35 -12.50 -30.69 16.84
N VAL A 36 -13.30 -29.93 16.09
CA VAL A 36 -13.53 -30.16 14.66
C VAL A 36 -12.23 -30.08 13.87
N ALA A 37 -11.44 -29.02 14.06
CA ALA A 37 -10.21 -28.81 13.30
C ALA A 37 -9.16 -29.90 13.55
N LEU A 38 -9.08 -30.43 14.77
CA LEU A 38 -8.20 -31.54 15.15
C LEU A 38 -8.73 -32.89 14.67
N LYS A 39 -10.06 -33.09 14.69
CA LYS A 39 -10.71 -34.31 14.18
C LYS A 39 -10.54 -34.44 12.67
N ALA A 40 -10.67 -33.34 11.92
CA ALA A 40 -10.40 -33.30 10.48
C ALA A 40 -8.95 -33.72 10.13
N ARG A 41 -8.01 -33.62 11.08
CA ARG A 41 -6.61 -34.02 10.96
C ARG A 41 -6.30 -35.39 11.57
N LYS A 42 -7.31 -36.15 11.99
CA LYS A 42 -7.18 -37.45 12.66
C LYS A 42 -6.39 -37.39 13.97
N LEU A 43 -6.36 -36.24 14.64
CA LEU A 43 -5.64 -36.04 15.91
C LEU A 43 -6.55 -36.07 17.14
N TYR A 44 -7.87 -36.04 16.95
CA TYR A 44 -8.85 -36.03 18.04
C TYR A 44 -9.93 -37.11 17.82
N PRO A 45 -9.91 -38.21 18.61
CA PRO A 45 -10.89 -39.30 18.48
C PRO A 45 -12.20 -39.03 19.24
N GLY A 46 -12.24 -37.99 20.08
CA GLY A 46 -13.37 -37.71 20.97
C GLY A 46 -14.60 -37.07 20.29
N PRO A 47 -15.67 -36.86 21.08
CA PRO A 47 -16.86 -36.14 20.65
C PRO A 47 -16.61 -34.63 20.53
N VAL A 48 -17.34 -33.95 19.65
CA VAL A 48 -17.32 -32.47 19.57
C VAL A 48 -18.33 -31.92 20.58
N ASP A 49 -17.91 -31.83 21.83
CA ASP A 49 -18.75 -31.46 22.99
C ASP A 49 -18.51 -30.03 23.49
N GLY A 50 -17.51 -29.33 22.95
CA GLY A 50 -17.11 -28.00 23.40
C GLY A 50 -16.43 -27.99 24.78
N VAL A 51 -16.01 -29.14 25.30
CA VAL A 51 -15.35 -29.28 26.60
C VAL A 51 -13.84 -29.49 26.42
N ARG A 52 -13.06 -28.69 27.14
CA ARG A 52 -11.59 -28.78 27.10
C ARG A 52 -11.09 -29.87 28.06
N GLY A 53 -11.51 -31.11 27.82
CA GLY A 53 -11.14 -32.28 28.62
C GLY A 53 -9.76 -32.87 28.26
N PRO A 54 -9.37 -33.99 28.91
CA PRO A 54 -8.07 -34.64 28.71
C PRO A 54 -7.77 -35.01 27.26
N LEU A 55 -8.75 -35.57 26.54
CA LEU A 55 -8.61 -35.92 25.11
C LEU A 55 -8.37 -34.67 24.25
N THR A 56 -9.08 -33.58 24.53
CA THR A 56 -8.94 -32.31 23.80
C THR A 56 -7.55 -31.72 24.06
N MET A 57 -7.09 -31.73 25.31
CA MET A 57 -5.74 -31.25 25.68
C MET A 57 -4.62 -32.10 25.08
N HIS A 58 -4.77 -33.43 25.06
CA HIS A 58 -3.83 -34.34 24.43
C HIS A 58 -3.71 -34.04 22.93
N ALA A 59 -4.84 -33.88 22.23
CA ALA A 59 -4.87 -33.59 20.81
C ALA A 59 -4.26 -32.22 20.46
N ILE A 60 -4.51 -31.18 21.27
CA ILE A 60 -3.89 -29.86 21.07
C ILE A 60 -2.36 -29.95 21.20
N ARG A 61 -1.86 -30.63 22.25
CA ARG A 61 -0.42 -30.79 22.46
C ARG A 61 0.24 -31.65 21.38
N ALA A 62 -0.44 -32.70 20.93
CA ALA A 62 0.02 -33.53 19.81
C ALA A 62 0.13 -32.71 18.51
N PHE A 63 -0.88 -31.86 18.24
CA PHE A 63 -0.86 -30.94 17.10
C PHE A 63 0.30 -29.94 17.20
N GLN A 64 0.45 -29.26 18.34
CA GLN A 64 1.54 -28.30 18.56
C GLN A 64 2.91 -28.95 18.34
N ARG A 65 3.12 -30.15 18.88
CA ARG A 65 4.35 -30.92 18.69
C ARG A 65 4.62 -31.26 17.22
N ARG A 66 3.60 -31.74 16.50
CA ARG A 66 3.71 -32.10 15.07
C ARG A 66 4.05 -30.90 14.18
N HIS A 67 3.66 -29.70 14.58
CA HIS A 67 3.86 -28.46 13.82
C HIS A 67 5.00 -27.58 14.36
N GLY A 68 5.85 -28.09 15.27
CA GLY A 68 7.00 -27.34 15.79
C GLY A 68 6.62 -26.10 16.63
N LEU A 69 5.44 -26.10 17.25
CA LEU A 69 4.95 -25.02 18.10
C LEU A 69 5.26 -25.30 19.58
N ALA A 70 5.19 -24.25 20.41
CA ALA A 70 5.23 -24.40 21.86
C ALA A 70 4.11 -25.35 22.33
N VAL A 71 4.47 -26.40 23.08
CA VAL A 71 3.55 -27.47 23.53
C VAL A 71 2.91 -27.10 24.87
N ASP A 72 2.36 -25.90 24.95
CA ASP A 72 1.71 -25.35 26.15
C ASP A 72 0.23 -25.78 26.28
N GLY A 73 -0.32 -26.39 25.23
CA GLY A 73 -1.73 -26.77 25.12
C GLY A 73 -2.67 -25.58 24.91
N ILE A 74 -2.17 -24.36 24.72
CA ILE A 74 -2.93 -23.12 24.52
C ILE A 74 -3.14 -22.86 23.02
N VAL A 75 -4.40 -22.63 22.62
CA VAL A 75 -4.74 -22.29 21.21
C VAL A 75 -4.56 -20.78 20.98
N GLY A 76 -3.30 -20.36 20.90
CA GLY A 76 -2.86 -19.00 20.59
C GLY A 76 -2.91 -18.66 19.09
N SER A 77 -2.37 -17.50 18.69
CA SER A 77 -2.32 -17.09 17.27
C SER A 77 -1.52 -18.08 16.42
N GLN A 78 -0.32 -18.48 16.87
CA GLN A 78 0.54 -19.44 16.16
C GLN A 78 -0.15 -20.79 15.93
N THR A 79 -0.89 -21.29 16.93
CA THR A 79 -1.65 -22.53 16.79
C THR A 79 -2.82 -22.38 15.81
N ARG A 80 -3.49 -21.22 15.77
CA ARG A 80 -4.54 -20.94 14.79
C ARG A 80 -3.98 -20.83 13.37
N ASP A 81 -2.87 -20.12 13.20
CA ASP A 81 -2.22 -19.99 11.89
C ASP A 81 -1.84 -21.37 11.33
N ALA A 82 -1.31 -22.26 12.17
CA ALA A 82 -0.99 -23.64 11.79
C ALA A 82 -2.23 -24.50 11.44
N LEU A 83 -3.42 -24.16 11.94
CA LEU A 83 -4.68 -24.83 11.58
C LEU A 83 -5.22 -24.38 10.22
N GLY A 84 -4.62 -23.35 9.60
CA GLY A 84 -4.92 -22.91 8.23
C GLY A 84 -6.35 -22.43 8.05
N SER A 85 -6.98 -22.78 6.92
CA SER A 85 -8.34 -22.37 6.56
C SER A 85 -9.42 -22.76 7.59
N TYR A 86 -9.14 -23.73 8.46
CA TYR A 86 -10.04 -24.12 9.56
C TYR A 86 -10.05 -23.15 10.73
N ALA A 87 -9.13 -22.18 10.82
CA ALA A 87 -9.02 -21.23 11.94
C ALA A 87 -8.89 -19.77 11.51
N GLU A 88 -9.06 -19.48 10.21
CA GLU A 88 -8.86 -18.16 9.63
C GLU A 88 -9.93 -17.14 10.04
N HIS A 89 -11.19 -17.57 10.14
CA HIS A 89 -12.34 -16.69 10.36
C HIS A 89 -13.04 -17.00 11.67
N GLN A 90 -13.30 -15.97 12.47
CA GLN A 90 -14.13 -16.05 13.67
C GLN A 90 -15.60 -15.81 13.34
N LEU A 91 -16.50 -16.36 14.15
CA LEU A 91 -17.93 -16.14 13.96
C LEU A 91 -18.27 -14.64 13.99
N GLY A 92 -18.85 -14.13 12.90
CA GLY A 92 -19.22 -12.72 12.73
C GLY A 92 -18.23 -11.86 11.96
N GLU A 93 -17.09 -12.41 11.54
CA GLU A 93 -16.15 -11.70 10.64
C GLU A 93 -16.62 -11.70 9.17
N ARG A 94 -17.50 -12.64 8.79
CA ARG A 94 -18.10 -12.72 7.45
C ARG A 94 -19.54 -13.24 7.51
N LEU A 95 -20.27 -13.09 6.41
CA LEU A 95 -21.55 -13.77 6.21
C LEU A 95 -21.31 -15.25 5.94
N LEU A 96 -22.03 -16.13 6.64
CA LEU A 96 -21.98 -17.57 6.36
C LEU A 96 -23.19 -18.01 5.56
N ARG A 97 -22.95 -18.87 4.59
CA ARG A 97 -23.95 -19.47 3.68
C ARG A 97 -23.41 -20.80 3.18
N VAL A 98 -24.23 -21.53 2.41
CA VAL A 98 -23.82 -22.78 1.78
C VAL A 98 -22.47 -22.64 1.08
N GLY A 99 -21.56 -23.58 1.35
CA GLY A 99 -20.19 -23.59 0.84
C GLY A 99 -19.16 -22.96 1.79
N ALA A 100 -19.57 -22.28 2.86
CA ALA A 100 -18.63 -21.82 3.88
C ALA A 100 -18.00 -23.01 4.62
N LEU A 101 -16.71 -22.90 4.91
CA LEU A 101 -15.92 -23.85 5.69
C LEU A 101 -15.13 -23.07 6.75
N GLY A 102 -15.01 -23.62 7.95
CA GLY A 102 -14.02 -23.15 8.93
C GLY A 102 -14.51 -23.10 10.37
N TRP A 103 -13.70 -22.46 11.22
CA TRP A 103 -13.92 -22.30 12.65
C TRP A 103 -15.26 -21.63 12.95
N ASP A 104 -15.55 -20.54 12.26
CA ASP A 104 -16.81 -19.80 12.35
C ASP A 104 -18.03 -20.68 12.07
N VAL A 105 -17.93 -21.60 11.11
CA VAL A 105 -18.98 -22.58 10.81
C VAL A 105 -19.12 -23.59 11.95
N SER A 106 -18.03 -24.12 12.50
CA SER A 106 -18.09 -25.04 13.64
C SER A 106 -18.67 -24.38 14.90
N GLU A 107 -18.31 -23.12 15.17
CA GLU A 107 -18.88 -22.33 16.26
C GLU A 107 -20.38 -22.11 16.05
N LEU A 108 -20.79 -21.72 14.84
CA LEU A 108 -22.20 -21.60 14.46
C LEU A 108 -22.95 -22.91 14.69
N GLN A 109 -22.41 -24.02 14.19
CA GLN A 109 -23.05 -25.32 14.29
C GLN A 109 -23.23 -25.74 15.75
N PHE A 110 -22.19 -25.55 16.56
CA PHE A 110 -22.26 -25.78 18.00
C PHE A 110 -23.31 -24.89 18.69
N LEU A 111 -23.38 -23.60 18.34
CA LEU A 111 -24.40 -22.71 18.90
C LEU A 111 -25.82 -23.15 18.49
N LEU A 112 -26.01 -23.58 17.24
CA LEU A 112 -27.29 -24.09 16.77
C LEU A 112 -27.71 -25.35 17.54
N THR A 113 -26.80 -26.27 17.88
CA THR A 113 -27.17 -27.47 18.65
C THR A 113 -27.66 -27.12 20.05
N GLN A 114 -27.15 -26.03 20.63
CA GLN A 114 -27.63 -25.51 21.91
C GLN A 114 -29.06 -24.91 21.84
N THR A 115 -29.61 -24.71 20.64
CA THR A 115 -31.00 -24.23 20.42
C THR A 115 -32.02 -25.36 20.23
N ARG A 116 -31.71 -26.57 20.72
CA ARG A 116 -32.48 -27.81 20.53
C ARG A 116 -32.62 -28.23 19.05
N LEU A 117 -31.68 -27.81 18.20
CA LEU A 117 -31.55 -28.32 16.84
C LEU A 117 -30.55 -29.48 16.83
N ARG A 118 -30.81 -30.51 16.03
CA ARG A 118 -29.87 -31.61 15.84
C ARG A 118 -29.12 -31.38 14.54
N LEU A 119 -27.80 -31.29 14.61
CA LEU A 119 -26.93 -31.18 13.45
C LEU A 119 -25.56 -31.77 13.76
N THR A 120 -24.86 -32.20 12.72
CA THR A 120 -23.46 -32.59 12.79
C THR A 120 -22.59 -31.34 12.88
N ILE A 121 -21.61 -31.34 13.78
CA ILE A 121 -20.62 -30.26 13.92
C ILE A 121 -19.36 -30.71 13.18
N ASP A 122 -19.26 -30.34 11.90
CA ASP A 122 -18.21 -30.75 10.97
C ASP A 122 -17.43 -29.56 10.37
N GLY A 123 -17.84 -28.32 10.68
CA GLY A 123 -17.24 -27.11 10.14
C GLY A 123 -17.56 -26.84 8.66
N ARG A 124 -18.53 -27.56 8.08
CA ARG A 124 -18.99 -27.40 6.70
C ARG A 124 -20.42 -26.87 6.66
N PHE A 125 -20.61 -25.71 6.06
CA PHE A 125 -21.93 -25.12 5.89
C PHE A 125 -22.60 -25.76 4.67
N GLY A 126 -23.17 -26.95 4.86
CA GLY A 126 -23.99 -27.65 3.86
C GLY A 126 -25.49 -27.36 4.00
N LEU A 127 -26.30 -28.04 3.19
CA LEU A 127 -27.76 -27.91 3.19
C LEU A 127 -28.37 -28.17 4.58
N ALA A 128 -27.88 -29.15 5.33
CA ALA A 128 -28.37 -29.41 6.69
C ALA A 128 -28.14 -28.21 7.64
N THR A 129 -26.99 -27.52 7.51
CA THR A 129 -26.69 -26.32 8.30
C THR A 129 -27.57 -25.15 7.85
N GLU A 130 -27.78 -24.97 6.55
CA GLU A 130 -28.69 -23.95 6.02
C GLU A 130 -30.12 -24.14 6.51
N HIS A 131 -30.64 -25.37 6.44
CA HIS A 131 -31.98 -25.71 6.93
C HIS A 131 -32.11 -25.43 8.43
N ALA A 132 -31.08 -25.75 9.22
CA ALA A 132 -31.03 -25.44 10.64
C ALA A 132 -31.03 -23.93 10.90
N VAL A 133 -30.26 -23.16 10.13
CA VAL A 133 -30.23 -21.69 10.19
C VAL A 133 -31.59 -21.10 9.84
N ARG A 134 -32.23 -21.53 8.75
CA ARG A 134 -33.57 -21.06 8.37
C ARG A 134 -34.61 -21.38 9.45
N ARG A 135 -34.54 -22.59 10.04
CA ARG A 135 -35.44 -22.98 11.15
C ARG A 135 -35.21 -22.13 12.39
N PHE A 136 -33.95 -21.86 12.72
CA PHE A 136 -33.59 -20.97 13.82
C PHE A 136 -34.07 -19.54 13.57
N GLN A 137 -33.82 -18.99 12.37
CA GLN A 137 -34.27 -17.66 11.96
C GLN A 137 -35.80 -17.53 12.05
N ARG A 138 -36.57 -18.49 11.52
CA ARG A 138 -38.03 -18.53 11.67
C ARG A 138 -38.48 -18.52 13.13
N ARG A 139 -37.85 -19.36 13.97
CA ARG A 139 -38.16 -19.43 15.41
C ARG A 139 -37.85 -18.14 16.17
N ARG A 140 -36.97 -17.29 15.65
CA ARG A 140 -36.56 -16.02 16.25
C ARG A 140 -37.15 -14.80 15.52
N GLY A 141 -38.12 -14.99 14.63
CA GLY A 141 -38.75 -13.89 13.87
C GLY A 141 -37.80 -13.14 12.93
N LEU A 142 -36.69 -13.77 12.53
CA LEU A 142 -35.74 -13.21 11.56
C LEU A 142 -36.13 -13.61 10.14
N LEU A 143 -35.65 -12.85 9.15
CA LEU A 143 -35.71 -13.26 7.74
C LEU A 143 -35.04 -14.63 7.59
N ALA A 144 -35.82 -15.62 7.15
CA ALA A 144 -35.40 -17.03 7.07
C ALA A 144 -34.67 -17.33 5.75
N ASP A 145 -33.65 -16.54 5.44
CA ASP A 145 -32.87 -16.57 4.20
C ASP A 145 -31.75 -17.62 4.18
N GLY A 146 -31.47 -18.27 5.31
CA GLY A 146 -30.41 -19.27 5.44
C GLY A 146 -29.01 -18.68 5.50
N ILE A 147 -28.89 -17.35 5.52
CA ILE A 147 -27.63 -16.62 5.58
C ILE A 147 -27.39 -16.18 7.02
N VAL A 148 -26.25 -16.58 7.58
CA VAL A 148 -25.85 -16.17 8.92
C VAL A 148 -25.14 -14.84 8.84
N GLY A 149 -25.96 -13.80 8.92
CA GLY A 149 -25.53 -12.43 9.13
C GLY A 149 -25.52 -12.05 10.61
N HIS A 150 -25.26 -10.77 10.85
CA HIS A 150 -25.16 -10.24 12.21
C HIS A 150 -26.43 -10.46 13.06
N ALA A 151 -27.63 -10.35 12.47
CA ALA A 151 -28.89 -10.56 13.19
C ALA A 151 -29.03 -12.01 13.69
N THR A 152 -28.68 -12.98 12.84
CA THR A 152 -28.70 -14.41 13.20
C THR A 152 -27.68 -14.74 14.27
N ILE A 153 -26.46 -14.22 14.16
CA ILE A 153 -25.40 -14.41 15.17
C ILE A 153 -25.82 -13.80 16.51
N SER A 154 -26.40 -12.60 16.50
CA SER A 154 -26.90 -11.96 17.71
C SER A 154 -27.98 -12.80 18.37
N ALA A 155 -28.96 -13.29 17.62
CA ALA A 155 -29.99 -14.16 18.17
C ALA A 155 -29.44 -15.50 18.71
N LEU A 156 -28.38 -16.05 18.10
CA LEU A 156 -27.76 -17.32 18.51
C LEU A 156 -26.98 -17.23 19.83
N ILE A 157 -26.25 -16.13 20.01
CA ILE A 157 -25.42 -15.91 21.20
C ILE A 157 -26.29 -15.50 22.39
N ASP A 158 -27.51 -15.04 22.14
CA ASP A 158 -28.38 -14.51 23.17
C ASP A 158 -29.37 -15.52 23.73
N ARG A 159 -29.06 -16.00 24.94
CA ARG A 159 -29.97 -16.72 25.82
C ARG A 159 -30.77 -15.79 26.74
N LYS A 160 -30.70 -14.45 26.62
CA LYS A 160 -31.45 -13.51 27.46
C LYS A 160 -32.01 -12.34 26.63
N GLU A 161 -33.13 -12.62 25.97
CA GLU A 161 -34.00 -11.64 25.30
C GLU A 161 -34.49 -10.48 26.20
N GLN A 162 -34.27 -10.54 27.51
CA GLN A 162 -34.50 -9.40 28.41
C GLN A 162 -33.40 -8.32 28.35
N SER A 163 -32.25 -8.55 27.70
CA SER A 163 -31.10 -7.63 27.78
C SER A 163 -31.00 -6.58 26.66
N TRP A 164 -31.73 -6.74 25.54
CA TRP A 164 -31.67 -5.81 24.40
C TRP A 164 -32.60 -4.61 24.49
N ALA A 165 -33.73 -4.75 25.17
CA ALA A 165 -34.64 -3.65 25.48
C ALA A 165 -34.13 -2.82 26.66
N ASN A 166 -33.27 -3.40 27.50
CA ASN A 166 -32.74 -2.72 28.67
C ASN A 166 -31.74 -1.64 28.23
N PRO A 167 -32.02 -0.38 28.57
CA PRO A 167 -31.07 0.70 28.34
C PRO A 167 -29.75 0.43 29.05
N LEU A 168 -28.64 0.84 28.43
CA LEU A 168 -27.37 0.93 29.13
C LEU A 168 -27.51 1.85 30.35
N PRO A 169 -26.76 1.61 31.44
CA PRO A 169 -26.81 2.48 32.62
C PRO A 169 -26.68 3.95 32.26
N SER A 170 -27.48 4.81 32.90
CA SER A 170 -27.40 6.25 32.71
C SER A 170 -25.97 6.74 32.97
N GLY A 171 -25.48 7.64 32.11
CA GLY A 171 -24.11 8.16 32.19
C GLY A 171 -23.02 7.28 31.54
N THR A 172 -23.34 6.09 31.00
CA THR A 172 -22.37 5.27 30.27
C THR A 172 -21.84 5.98 29.02
N LYS A 173 -20.52 5.99 28.86
CA LYS A 173 -19.78 6.52 27.71
C LYS A 173 -18.82 5.47 27.16
N ILE A 174 -18.82 5.30 25.84
CA ILE A 174 -17.89 4.43 25.13
C ILE A 174 -17.05 5.29 24.19
N SER A 175 -15.73 5.39 24.42
CA SER A 175 -14.80 6.21 23.62
C SER A 175 -15.32 7.64 23.36
N SER A 176 -15.75 8.30 24.43
CA SER A 176 -16.35 9.65 24.42
C SER A 176 -17.74 9.78 23.78
N VAL A 177 -18.33 8.68 23.31
CA VAL A 177 -19.71 8.67 22.81
C VAL A 177 -20.66 8.36 23.97
N PRO A 178 -21.58 9.26 24.33
CA PRO A 178 -22.60 8.98 25.33
C PRO A 178 -23.58 7.94 24.79
N VAL A 179 -23.74 6.85 25.54
CA VAL A 179 -24.62 5.73 25.17
C VAL A 179 -25.51 5.27 26.33
N GLY A 180 -25.36 5.85 27.52
CA GLY A 180 -26.27 5.59 28.64
C GLY A 180 -27.71 5.96 28.27
N GLY A 181 -28.67 5.14 28.69
CA GLY A 181 -30.08 5.27 28.30
C GLY A 181 -30.40 4.71 26.91
N LEU A 182 -29.42 4.34 26.10
CA LEU A 182 -29.65 3.71 24.80
C LEU A 182 -29.76 2.20 24.93
N THR A 183 -30.61 1.59 24.11
CA THR A 183 -30.58 0.15 23.88
C THR A 183 -29.23 -0.26 23.27
N LEU A 184 -28.88 -1.54 23.33
CA LEU A 184 -27.62 -2.04 22.75
C LEU A 184 -27.54 -1.77 21.23
N LYS A 185 -28.68 -1.82 20.53
CA LYS A 185 -28.78 -1.52 19.10
C LYS A 185 -28.48 -0.04 18.82
N GLU A 186 -29.11 0.87 19.56
CA GLU A 186 -28.91 2.32 19.42
C GLU A 186 -27.50 2.74 19.82
N ALA A 187 -26.98 2.21 20.93
CA ALA A 187 -25.62 2.44 21.39
C ALA A 187 -24.59 2.06 20.32
N ARG A 188 -24.78 0.91 19.67
CA ARG A 188 -23.92 0.48 18.57
C ARG A 188 -24.03 1.41 17.37
N SER A 189 -25.26 1.75 16.95
CA SER A 189 -25.48 2.67 15.83
C SER A 189 -24.82 4.03 16.08
N ALA A 190 -24.94 4.58 17.29
CA ALA A 190 -24.28 5.82 17.70
C ALA A 190 -22.75 5.72 17.64
N LEU A 191 -22.18 4.59 18.08
CA LEU A 191 -20.73 4.34 17.98
C LEU A 191 -20.25 4.24 16.53
N LEU A 192 -20.97 3.53 15.67
CA LEU A 192 -20.64 3.39 14.26
C LEU A 192 -20.75 4.73 13.54
N ALA A 193 -21.82 5.50 13.78
CA ALA A 193 -22.00 6.83 13.22
C ALA A 193 -20.88 7.78 13.67
N SER A 194 -20.55 7.75 14.96
CA SER A 194 -19.45 8.54 15.52
C SER A 194 -18.10 8.17 14.87
N PHE A 195 -17.83 6.88 14.72
CA PHE A 195 -16.60 6.37 14.14
C PHE A 195 -16.51 6.67 12.65
N TYR A 196 -17.52 6.43 11.83
CA TYR A 196 -17.35 6.59 10.38
C TYR A 196 -17.34 8.04 9.89
N ARG A 197 -17.44 9.03 10.78
CA ARG A 197 -17.15 10.43 10.45
C ARG A 197 -15.78 10.56 9.76
N PRO A 198 -15.68 11.24 8.61
CA PRO A 198 -14.42 11.42 7.90
C PRO A 198 -13.37 12.19 8.72
N LEU A 199 -12.10 11.85 8.55
CA LEU A 199 -10.98 12.59 9.15
C LEU A 199 -10.69 13.84 8.31
N PRO A 200 -10.73 15.06 8.90
CA PRO A 200 -10.34 16.28 8.22
C PRO A 200 -8.81 16.40 8.16
N LEU A 201 -8.26 16.55 6.96
CA LEU A 201 -6.85 16.81 6.69
C LEU A 201 -6.68 18.23 6.16
N LEU A 202 -5.72 18.98 6.71
CA LEU A 202 -5.45 20.37 6.35
C LEU A 202 -4.11 20.49 5.63
N PHE A 203 -4.11 21.08 4.45
CA PHE A 203 -2.89 21.38 3.70
C PHE A 203 -2.97 22.73 3.00
N ARG A 204 -2.13 23.68 3.43
CA ARG A 204 -2.02 25.03 2.83
C ARG A 204 -3.37 25.72 2.63
N GLY A 205 -4.22 25.70 3.66
CA GLY A 205 -5.57 26.28 3.65
C GLY A 205 -6.66 25.41 3.02
N ARG A 206 -6.31 24.32 2.33
CA ARG A 206 -7.29 23.36 1.77
C ARG A 206 -7.65 22.28 2.78
N ARG A 207 -8.93 21.91 2.80
CA ARG A 207 -9.48 20.78 3.56
C ARG A 207 -9.68 19.59 2.64
N LEU A 208 -9.21 18.43 3.08
CA LEU A 208 -9.47 17.13 2.48
C LEU A 208 -10.14 16.25 3.54
N TYR A 209 -10.91 15.26 3.09
CA TYR A 209 -11.59 14.33 3.98
C TYR A 209 -11.28 12.90 3.58
N VAL A 210 -11.07 12.03 4.57
CA VAL A 210 -10.88 10.60 4.32
C VAL A 210 -11.72 9.78 5.30
N ALA A 211 -12.50 8.85 4.75
CA ALA A 211 -13.30 7.95 5.56
C ALA A 211 -12.41 6.90 6.26
N PRO A 212 -12.66 6.57 7.55
CA PRO A 212 -11.96 5.50 8.25
C PRO A 212 -11.94 4.16 7.50
N LEU A 213 -13.04 3.81 6.83
CA LEU A 213 -13.15 2.57 6.08
C LEU A 213 -12.15 2.51 4.91
N ALA A 214 -11.93 3.63 4.21
CA ALA A 214 -10.95 3.73 3.14
C ALA A 214 -9.50 3.51 3.64
N LEU A 215 -9.26 3.81 4.92
CA LEU A 215 -7.98 3.57 5.61
C LEU A 215 -7.87 2.14 6.18
N GLY A 216 -8.88 1.29 5.97
CA GLY A 216 -8.94 -0.05 6.55
C GLY A 216 -9.12 -0.04 8.06
N ALA A 217 -9.78 0.98 8.60
CA ALA A 217 -10.10 1.07 10.02
C ALA A 217 -11.51 0.55 10.31
N GLN A 218 -11.63 -0.40 11.24
CA GLN A 218 -12.88 -1.05 11.61
C GLN A 218 -13.06 -1.04 13.14
N PRO A 219 -14.19 -0.53 13.65
CA PRO A 219 -14.46 -0.49 15.07
C PRO A 219 -15.06 -1.81 15.57
N LEU A 220 -14.63 -2.29 16.73
CA LEU A 220 -15.24 -3.43 17.44
C LEU A 220 -16.38 -2.95 18.35
N ALA A 221 -17.32 -2.20 17.77
CA ALA A 221 -18.40 -1.53 18.50
C ALA A 221 -19.28 -2.51 19.29
N TRP A 222 -19.53 -3.71 18.75
CA TRP A 222 -20.32 -4.74 19.42
C TRP A 222 -19.71 -5.19 20.75
N GLN A 223 -18.41 -5.49 20.74
CA GLN A 223 -17.67 -5.92 21.94
C GLN A 223 -17.68 -4.82 23.00
N ALA A 224 -17.53 -3.55 22.58
CA ALA A 224 -17.54 -2.42 23.49
C ALA A 224 -18.90 -2.22 24.16
N VAL A 225 -20.00 -2.35 23.39
CA VAL A 225 -21.37 -2.25 23.92
C VAL A 225 -21.69 -3.39 24.88
N HIS A 226 -21.28 -4.63 24.57
CA HIS A 226 -21.49 -5.78 25.45
C HIS A 226 -20.70 -5.66 26.76
N ALA A 227 -19.44 -5.22 26.67
CA ALA A 227 -18.61 -4.97 27.85
C ALA A 227 -19.20 -3.86 28.74
N ALA A 228 -19.85 -2.86 28.14
CA ALA A 228 -20.54 -1.80 28.87
C ALA A 228 -21.81 -2.28 29.56
N ALA A 229 -22.57 -3.17 28.90
CA ALA A 229 -23.78 -3.75 29.47
C ALA A 229 -23.50 -4.68 30.67
N SER A 230 -22.39 -5.41 30.63
CA SER A 230 -22.04 -6.39 31.67
C SER A 230 -21.36 -5.78 32.89
N ASN A 231 -20.69 -4.63 32.76
CA ASN A 231 -19.92 -4.02 33.84
C ASN A 231 -20.55 -2.71 34.33
N ARG A 232 -21.63 -2.83 35.12
CA ARG A 232 -22.43 -1.71 35.64
C ARG A 232 -21.67 -0.75 36.57
N ARG A 233 -20.48 -1.11 37.04
CA ARG A 233 -19.68 -0.31 38.00
C ARG A 233 -18.81 0.75 37.33
N ASN A 234 -18.52 0.62 36.03
CA ASN A 234 -17.68 1.58 35.32
C ASN A 234 -18.50 2.26 34.23
N SER A 235 -18.60 3.59 34.25
CA SER A 235 -19.32 4.36 33.23
C SER A 235 -18.45 4.70 32.01
N ARG A 236 -17.14 4.39 32.02
CA ARG A 236 -16.21 4.69 30.93
C ARG A 236 -15.63 3.41 30.33
N HIS A 237 -15.99 3.14 29.08
CA HIS A 237 -15.42 2.02 28.31
C HIS A 237 -14.70 2.50 27.06
N THR A 238 -13.79 1.66 26.56
CA THR A 238 -13.03 1.91 25.33
C THR A 238 -13.50 0.98 24.22
N MET A 239 -13.56 1.51 23.01
CA MET A 239 -13.89 0.77 21.80
C MET A 239 -12.59 0.44 21.09
N ARG A 240 -12.27 -0.84 20.98
CA ARG A 240 -11.11 -1.30 20.21
C ARG A 240 -11.34 -1.06 18.72
N VAL A 241 -10.28 -0.72 18.01
CA VAL A 241 -10.31 -0.46 16.56
C VAL A 241 -9.21 -1.27 15.90
N ARG A 242 -9.55 -2.02 14.85
CA ARG A 242 -8.58 -2.67 13.96
C ARG A 242 -8.19 -1.66 12.89
N ILE A 243 -6.90 -1.50 12.62
CA ILE A 243 -6.39 -0.57 11.61
C ILE A 243 -5.39 -1.28 10.71
N SER A 244 -5.55 -1.14 9.40
CA SER A 244 -4.55 -1.57 8.43
C SER A 244 -3.47 -0.49 8.25
N ARG A 245 -2.35 -0.65 8.95
CA ARG A 245 -1.19 0.25 8.84
C ARG A 245 -0.68 0.39 7.41
N THR A 246 -0.71 -0.70 6.64
CA THR A 246 -0.31 -0.71 5.23
C THR A 246 -1.24 0.15 4.37
N ARG A 247 -2.56 0.10 4.57
CA ARG A 247 -3.51 0.98 3.85
C ARG A 247 -3.35 2.44 4.26
N VAL A 248 -3.12 2.75 5.54
CA VAL A 248 -2.84 4.12 5.98
C VAL A 248 -1.56 4.66 5.32
N GLN A 249 -0.49 3.86 5.30
CA GLN A 249 0.76 4.24 4.64
C GLN A 249 0.59 4.43 3.13
N ALA A 250 -0.17 3.56 2.46
CA ALA A 250 -0.48 3.68 1.04
C ALA A 250 -1.21 5.00 0.75
N PHE A 251 -2.26 5.31 1.51
CA PHE A 251 -3.00 6.56 1.42
C PHE A 251 -2.11 7.79 1.63
N VAL A 252 -1.23 7.78 2.64
CA VAL A 252 -0.29 8.89 2.87
C VAL A 252 0.75 9.00 1.72
N GLY A 253 1.11 7.87 1.10
CA GLY A 253 1.89 7.83 -0.14
C GLY A 253 1.16 8.50 -1.31
N ASP A 254 -0.14 8.27 -1.46
CA ASP A 254 -0.99 8.96 -2.43
C ASP A 254 -1.05 10.46 -2.16
N LEU A 255 -1.18 10.88 -0.90
CA LEU A 255 -1.09 12.30 -0.53
C LEU A 255 0.25 12.91 -0.94
N GLN A 256 1.37 12.19 -0.76
CA GLN A 256 2.68 12.65 -1.24
C GLN A 256 2.75 12.77 -2.76
N ARG A 257 2.08 11.89 -3.52
CA ARG A 257 2.01 11.99 -4.99
C ARG A 257 1.16 13.17 -5.43
N MET A 258 0.01 13.38 -4.78
CA MET A 258 -0.95 14.42 -5.12
C MET A 258 -0.49 15.82 -4.71
N LEU A 259 0.03 15.96 -3.48
CA LEU A 259 0.37 17.25 -2.88
C LEU A 259 1.86 17.59 -2.98
N GLY A 260 2.71 16.57 -3.12
CA GLY A 260 4.14 16.75 -3.19
C GLY A 260 4.62 17.24 -4.55
N ARG A 261 5.85 17.73 -4.57
CA ARG A 261 6.52 18.18 -5.80
C ARG A 261 7.95 17.69 -5.81
N ARG A 262 8.38 17.03 -6.88
CA ARG A 262 9.79 16.65 -7.03
C ARG A 262 10.65 17.89 -7.34
N PRO A 263 11.82 18.05 -6.71
CA PRO A 263 12.74 19.12 -7.07
C PRO A 263 13.23 18.93 -8.51
N ARG A 264 13.43 20.01 -9.25
CA ARG A 264 13.93 19.98 -10.63
C ARG A 264 15.00 21.06 -10.83
N GLY A 265 16.11 20.68 -11.46
CA GLY A 265 17.13 21.62 -11.90
C GLY A 265 16.68 22.43 -13.12
N ALA A 266 17.47 23.43 -13.50
CA ALA A 266 17.28 24.16 -14.74
C ALA A 266 17.56 23.26 -15.96
N ARG A 267 16.72 23.33 -17.01
CA ARG A 267 16.87 22.57 -18.25
C ARG A 267 16.96 23.51 -19.45
N LEU A 268 17.81 23.20 -20.42
CA LEU A 268 17.87 23.90 -21.70
C LEU A 268 16.54 23.77 -22.46
N LEU A 269 15.86 24.89 -22.67
CA LEU A 269 14.61 24.98 -23.40
C LEU A 269 14.86 25.11 -24.91
N GLY A 270 15.87 25.89 -25.29
CA GLY A 270 16.19 26.24 -26.67
C GLY A 270 17.02 27.52 -26.70
N LEU A 271 16.84 28.32 -27.74
CA LEU A 271 17.41 29.67 -27.84
C LEU A 271 16.33 30.73 -27.64
N ARG A 272 16.73 31.93 -27.20
CA ARG A 272 15.97 33.17 -27.37
C ARG A 272 16.90 34.15 -28.09
N GLY A 273 16.56 34.49 -29.33
CA GLY A 273 17.58 35.01 -30.26
C GLY A 273 18.68 33.95 -30.46
N LEU A 274 19.94 34.33 -30.26
CA LEU A 274 21.11 33.46 -30.42
C LEU A 274 21.68 32.91 -29.10
N HIS A 275 20.96 33.15 -27.98
CA HIS A 275 21.45 32.82 -26.65
C HIS A 275 20.70 31.63 -26.02
N PRO A 276 21.41 30.66 -25.39
CA PRO A 276 20.79 29.54 -24.68
C PRO A 276 19.84 29.96 -23.56
N ARG A 277 18.61 29.43 -23.61
CA ARG A 277 17.57 29.68 -22.61
C ARG A 277 17.34 28.45 -21.75
N PHE A 278 17.32 28.65 -20.43
CA PHE A 278 17.07 27.58 -19.46
C PHE A 278 15.81 27.85 -18.63
N SER A 279 15.11 26.79 -18.24
CA SER A 279 14.01 26.89 -17.27
C SER A 279 14.54 27.34 -15.90
N ARG A 280 13.70 27.98 -15.10
CA ARG A 280 14.02 28.23 -13.69
C ARG A 280 14.09 26.90 -12.92
N PRO A 281 15.05 26.72 -12.00
CA PRO A 281 15.03 25.59 -11.09
C PRO A 281 13.81 25.68 -10.18
N ARG A 282 13.31 24.53 -9.73
CA ARG A 282 12.14 24.45 -8.85
C ARG A 282 12.47 23.63 -7.62
N THR A 283 12.16 24.19 -6.45
CA THR A 283 12.21 23.48 -5.17
C THR A 283 11.16 22.39 -5.12
N GLY A 284 11.50 21.29 -4.47
CA GLY A 284 10.55 20.22 -4.20
C GLY A 284 9.76 20.48 -2.92
N LEU A 285 8.75 19.67 -2.72
CA LEU A 285 7.87 19.68 -1.56
C LEU A 285 7.58 18.23 -1.16
N ARG A 286 7.94 17.87 0.07
CA ARG A 286 7.78 16.52 0.61
C ARG A 286 6.89 16.55 1.85
N VAL A 287 5.76 15.86 1.80
CA VAL A 287 4.87 15.61 2.93
C VAL A 287 5.61 14.78 3.98
N LEU A 288 5.41 15.09 5.26
CA LEU A 288 5.99 14.39 6.41
C LEU A 288 5.24 13.08 6.67
N THR A 289 5.37 12.12 5.76
CA THR A 289 4.57 10.90 5.70
C THR A 289 4.49 10.15 7.04
N ARG A 290 5.62 9.88 7.70
CA ARG A 290 5.65 9.19 9.01
C ARG A 290 4.82 9.90 10.09
N GLY A 291 4.95 11.22 10.20
CA GLY A 291 4.22 12.01 11.18
C GLY A 291 2.71 12.01 10.90
N VAL A 292 2.33 12.17 9.63
CA VAL A 292 0.93 12.11 9.19
C VAL A 292 0.31 10.74 9.44
N THR A 293 1.02 9.64 9.13
CA THR A 293 0.56 8.27 9.41
C THR A 293 0.24 8.08 10.89
N LEU A 294 1.15 8.48 11.79
CA LEU A 294 0.96 8.34 13.24
C LEU A 294 -0.22 9.17 13.75
N GLN A 295 -0.41 10.38 13.22
CA GLN A 295 -1.55 11.23 13.56
C GLN A 295 -2.87 10.61 13.13
N ILE A 296 -2.96 10.08 11.91
CA ILE A 296 -4.15 9.39 11.40
C ILE A 296 -4.48 8.17 12.26
N GLU A 297 -3.50 7.31 12.53
CA GLU A 297 -3.67 6.13 13.38
C GLU A 297 -4.16 6.53 14.78
N GLY A 298 -3.56 7.57 15.39
CA GLY A 298 -3.98 8.06 16.69
C GLY A 298 -5.42 8.57 16.73
N GLU A 299 -5.86 9.33 15.73
CA GLU A 299 -7.24 9.83 15.63
C GLU A 299 -8.25 8.68 15.45
N LEU A 300 -7.90 7.67 14.67
CA LEU A 300 -8.72 6.47 14.47
C LEU A 300 -8.83 5.64 15.77
N LEU A 301 -7.71 5.35 16.43
CA LEU A 301 -7.68 4.55 17.66
C LEU A 301 -8.45 5.22 18.81
N ARG A 302 -8.35 6.55 18.94
CA ARG A 302 -9.04 7.29 19.99
C ARG A 302 -10.49 7.66 19.64
N ASN A 303 -10.94 7.34 18.43
CA ASN A 303 -12.24 7.77 17.90
C ASN A 303 -12.44 9.31 17.91
N VAL A 304 -11.39 10.06 17.56
CA VAL A 304 -11.41 11.53 17.50
C VAL A 304 -11.27 12.00 16.04
N ARG A 305 -11.89 13.13 15.69
CA ARG A 305 -11.87 13.68 14.32
C ARG A 305 -11.31 15.09 14.28
N ARG A 306 -10.19 15.33 14.99
CA ARG A 306 -9.50 16.63 14.95
C ARG A 306 -8.87 16.84 13.57
N SER A 307 -8.70 18.10 13.20
CA SER A 307 -8.03 18.46 11.96
C SER A 307 -6.55 18.10 12.00
N ILE A 308 -6.12 17.21 11.10
CA ILE A 308 -4.73 16.79 10.97
C ILE A 308 -4.02 17.73 9.99
N ARG A 309 -3.05 18.51 10.47
CA ARG A 309 -2.24 19.38 9.61
C ARG A 309 -1.17 18.55 8.90
N LEU A 310 -1.26 18.48 7.58
CA LEU A 310 -0.29 17.80 6.72
C LEU A 310 1.00 18.63 6.67
N GLY A 311 1.94 18.32 7.56
CA GLY A 311 3.27 18.92 7.55
C GLY A 311 4.02 18.59 6.27
N ALA A 312 4.74 19.55 5.70
CA ALA A 312 5.59 19.34 4.54
C ALA A 312 6.91 20.11 4.67
N LYS A 313 7.98 19.55 4.12
CA LYS A 313 9.30 20.18 4.03
C LYS A 313 9.60 20.54 2.58
N THR A 314 10.09 21.74 2.36
CA THR A 314 10.66 22.14 1.08
C THR A 314 12.00 21.47 0.89
N THR A 315 12.22 20.86 -0.27
CA THR A 315 13.53 20.30 -0.64
C THR A 315 14.23 21.21 -1.63
N ARG A 316 15.55 21.36 -1.48
CA ARG A 316 16.37 22.20 -2.36
C ARG A 316 16.25 21.72 -3.80
N ALA A 317 16.26 22.66 -4.75
CA ALA A 317 16.35 22.32 -6.17
C ALA A 317 17.66 21.55 -6.43
N LEU A 318 17.62 20.57 -7.36
CA LEU A 318 18.76 19.69 -7.65
C LEU A 318 20.01 20.47 -8.09
N ARG A 319 19.85 21.64 -8.74
CA ARG A 319 20.90 22.63 -9.03
C ARG A 319 20.30 24.03 -9.09
N ALA A 320 21.00 25.03 -8.54
CA ALA A 320 20.53 26.42 -8.45
C ALA A 320 20.68 27.23 -9.76
N GLY A 321 21.54 26.78 -10.68
CA GLY A 321 21.82 27.48 -11.95
C GLY A 321 21.63 26.60 -13.20
N PRO A 322 21.66 27.20 -14.41
CA PRO A 322 21.74 26.44 -15.65
C PRO A 322 22.96 25.50 -15.59
N PRO A 323 22.83 24.23 -16.00
CA PRO A 323 23.95 23.33 -16.01
C PRO A 323 25.09 23.93 -16.87
N ALA A 324 26.34 23.78 -16.42
CA ALA A 324 27.55 24.07 -17.18
C ALA A 324 27.72 23.04 -18.32
N GLN A 325 26.70 22.94 -19.17
CA GLN A 325 26.65 22.03 -20.30
C GLN A 325 27.16 22.75 -21.55
N PRO A 326 27.94 22.06 -22.41
CA PRO A 326 28.34 22.59 -23.70
C PRO A 326 27.12 22.73 -24.61
N ILE A 327 27.06 23.80 -25.40
CA ILE A 327 26.03 24.05 -26.42
C ILE A 327 26.71 24.70 -27.63
N VAL A 328 26.35 24.25 -28.83
CA VAL A 328 26.80 24.84 -30.09
C VAL A 328 25.64 25.56 -30.75
N VAL A 329 25.87 26.77 -31.22
CA VAL A 329 24.92 27.55 -32.04
C VAL A 329 25.61 27.87 -33.35
N VAL A 330 24.99 27.50 -34.47
CA VAL A 330 25.44 27.75 -35.83
C VAL A 330 24.49 28.75 -36.46
N GLU A 331 25.02 29.87 -36.88
CA GLU A 331 24.34 30.92 -37.62
C GLU A 331 24.70 30.75 -39.09
N ARG A 332 23.74 30.25 -39.87
CA ARG A 332 23.98 29.80 -41.23
C ARG A 332 24.25 30.97 -42.17
N GLY A 333 23.49 32.06 -42.04
CA GLY A 333 23.62 33.25 -42.89
C GLY A 333 24.89 34.03 -42.56
N ALA A 334 25.24 34.11 -41.27
CA ALA A 334 26.44 34.81 -40.81
C ALA A 334 27.75 34.01 -40.91
N HIS A 335 27.72 32.76 -41.39
CA HIS A 335 28.90 31.87 -41.45
C HIS A 335 29.65 31.78 -40.12
N ARG A 336 28.89 31.65 -39.03
CA ARG A 336 29.39 31.75 -37.66
C ARG A 336 28.96 30.56 -36.80
N LEU A 337 29.89 30.05 -35.99
CA LEU A 337 29.63 29.06 -34.95
C LEU A 337 30.03 29.65 -33.59
N VAL A 338 29.08 29.69 -32.66
CA VAL A 338 29.29 30.15 -31.29
C VAL A 338 29.20 28.95 -30.33
N PHE A 339 30.23 28.79 -29.51
CA PHE A 339 30.29 27.77 -28.46
C PHE A 339 29.95 28.39 -27.10
N TYR A 340 28.97 27.80 -26.42
CA TYR A 340 28.50 28.21 -25.10
C TYR A 340 28.75 27.13 -24.05
N VAL A 341 28.98 27.56 -22.81
CA VAL A 341 28.86 26.72 -21.61
C VAL A 341 27.80 27.33 -20.71
N GLY A 342 26.68 26.62 -20.55
CA GLY A 342 25.50 27.20 -19.90
C GLY A 342 24.98 28.41 -20.69
N ARG A 343 25.02 29.60 -20.09
CA ARG A 343 24.65 30.88 -20.74
C ARG A 343 25.85 31.67 -21.24
N THR A 344 27.06 31.30 -20.84
CA THR A 344 28.26 32.06 -21.13
C THR A 344 28.77 31.67 -22.51
N ARG A 345 28.96 32.66 -23.38
CA ARG A 345 29.65 32.50 -24.65
C ARG A 345 31.14 32.32 -24.38
N ILE A 346 31.71 31.22 -24.86
CA ILE A 346 33.11 30.85 -24.59
C ILE A 346 34.00 31.14 -25.81
N SER A 347 33.52 30.84 -27.01
CA SER A 347 34.29 31.08 -28.25
C SER A 347 33.37 31.27 -29.44
N GLU A 348 33.90 31.94 -30.46
CA GLU A 348 33.26 32.13 -31.76
C GLU A 348 34.24 31.70 -32.85
N PHE A 349 33.73 31.08 -33.91
CA PHE A 349 34.51 30.63 -35.04
C PHE A 349 33.81 31.01 -36.36
N ARG A 350 34.57 31.51 -37.32
CA ARG A 350 34.13 31.54 -38.73
C ARG A 350 34.08 30.12 -39.27
N ILE A 351 33.05 29.83 -40.07
CA ILE A 351 32.78 28.50 -40.63
C ILE A 351 32.41 28.60 -42.10
N ALA A 352 32.47 27.49 -42.84
CA ALA A 352 31.75 27.34 -44.11
C ALA A 352 30.47 26.53 -43.88
N THR A 353 29.40 26.90 -44.57
CA THR A 353 28.12 26.17 -44.55
C THR A 353 27.81 25.57 -45.91
N GLY A 354 26.71 24.82 -45.99
CA GLY A 354 26.22 24.22 -47.22
C GLY A 354 25.86 25.27 -48.26
N ARG A 355 26.21 24.99 -49.52
CA ARG A 355 25.82 25.80 -50.69
C ARG A 355 24.30 25.79 -50.89
N ARG A 356 23.79 26.71 -51.73
CA ARG A 356 22.34 26.83 -51.99
C ARG A 356 21.69 25.51 -52.45
N SER A 357 22.38 24.73 -53.28
CA SER A 357 21.89 23.42 -53.78
C SER A 357 22.02 22.28 -52.77
N ALA A 358 22.77 22.46 -51.67
CA ALA A 358 22.94 21.48 -50.60
C ALA A 358 23.11 22.20 -49.25
N PRO A 359 22.04 22.88 -48.76
CA PRO A 359 22.15 23.79 -47.63
C PRO A 359 22.37 23.05 -46.32
N THR A 360 23.09 23.68 -45.38
CA THR A 360 23.13 23.18 -43.99
C THR A 360 21.71 23.22 -43.40
N PRO A 361 21.21 22.11 -42.83
CA PRO A 361 19.82 22.03 -42.36
C PRO A 361 19.62 22.91 -41.13
N LEU A 362 18.47 23.57 -41.06
CA LEU A 362 18.05 24.33 -39.88
C LEU A 362 17.41 23.40 -38.85
N GLY A 363 17.53 23.74 -37.57
CA GLY A 363 16.84 23.04 -36.50
C GLY A 363 17.70 22.73 -35.29
N ARG A 364 17.22 21.80 -34.46
CA ARG A 364 17.87 21.37 -33.23
C ARG A 364 18.41 19.96 -33.39
N PHE A 365 19.73 19.85 -33.31
CA PHE A 365 20.47 18.61 -33.44
C PHE A 365 21.29 18.34 -32.17
N ARG A 366 22.01 17.23 -32.18
CA ARG A 366 23.02 16.89 -31.17
C ARG A 366 24.20 16.21 -31.84
N ILE A 367 25.37 16.28 -31.22
CA ILE A 367 26.51 15.45 -31.62
C ILE A 367 26.17 13.99 -31.29
N VAL A 368 26.21 13.11 -32.28
CA VAL A 368 25.93 11.67 -32.11
C VAL A 368 27.19 10.83 -32.15
N ILE A 369 28.24 11.31 -32.83
CA ILE A 369 29.52 10.61 -32.93
C ILE A 369 30.67 11.60 -33.01
N LYS A 370 31.85 11.19 -32.52
CA LYS A 370 33.07 11.96 -32.56
C LYS A 370 34.23 11.07 -33.01
N LEU A 371 34.89 11.42 -34.10
CA LEU A 371 36.04 10.68 -34.63
C LEU A 371 37.27 11.58 -34.67
N ARG A 372 38.42 11.05 -34.23
CA ARG A 372 39.74 11.66 -34.42
C ARG A 372 40.34 11.05 -35.67
N ARG A 373 40.95 11.87 -36.55
CA ARG A 373 41.59 11.42 -37.79
C ARG A 373 40.66 10.47 -38.59
N PRO A 374 39.48 10.95 -39.03
CA PRO A 374 38.49 10.09 -39.68
C PRO A 374 38.91 9.70 -41.10
N TRP A 375 38.53 8.51 -41.54
CA TRP A 375 38.38 8.22 -42.97
C TRP A 375 37.28 9.09 -43.56
N TRP A 376 37.45 9.52 -44.82
CA TRP A 376 36.39 10.17 -45.58
C TRP A 376 35.88 9.23 -46.67
N TYR A 377 34.57 9.00 -46.68
CA TYR A 377 33.90 8.17 -47.67
C TYR A 377 33.06 9.07 -48.58
N PRO A 378 33.55 9.42 -49.78
CA PRO A 378 32.76 10.18 -50.74
C PRO A 378 31.63 9.32 -51.33
N PRO A 379 30.60 9.94 -51.93
CA PRO A 379 29.65 9.23 -52.77
C PRO A 379 30.38 8.53 -53.94
N PRO A 380 29.91 7.35 -54.38
CA PRO A 380 30.40 6.71 -55.60
C PRO A 380 30.34 7.67 -56.80
N PRO A 381 31.29 7.59 -57.75
CA PRO A 381 32.29 6.53 -57.90
C PRO A 381 33.62 6.79 -57.17
N ALA A 382 33.74 7.87 -56.39
CA ALA A 382 35.01 8.22 -55.77
C ALA A 382 35.44 7.23 -54.68
N SER A 383 36.75 6.99 -54.57
CA SER A 383 37.32 6.08 -53.58
C SER A 383 37.44 6.74 -52.18
N PRO A 384 37.36 5.95 -51.10
CA PRO A 384 37.59 6.43 -49.75
C PRO A 384 38.98 7.06 -49.58
N VAL A 385 39.05 8.16 -48.82
CA VAL A 385 40.30 8.88 -48.53
C VAL A 385 40.75 8.58 -47.10
N PRO A 386 41.98 8.08 -46.89
CA PRO A 386 42.49 7.77 -45.56
C PRO A 386 42.72 9.04 -44.72
N PRO A 387 42.89 8.89 -43.39
CA PRO A 387 43.29 10.00 -42.54
C PRO A 387 44.68 10.53 -42.92
N GLY A 388 44.82 11.83 -43.12
CA GLY A 388 46.11 12.45 -43.49
C GLY A 388 45.95 13.84 -44.09
N PRO A 389 47.05 14.46 -44.56
CA PRO A 389 47.01 15.68 -45.36
C PRO A 389 46.04 15.55 -46.53
N GLY A 390 45.30 16.61 -46.85
CA GLY A 390 44.34 16.62 -47.96
C GLY A 390 42.99 15.94 -47.68
N ASN A 391 42.82 15.21 -46.57
CA ASN A 391 41.53 14.62 -46.21
C ASN A 391 40.44 15.71 -46.04
N PRO A 392 39.31 15.66 -46.76
CA PRO A 392 38.29 16.73 -46.71
C PRO A 392 37.59 16.93 -45.36
N LEU A 393 37.62 15.93 -44.48
CA LEU A 393 37.11 16.03 -43.10
C LEU A 393 38.15 16.60 -42.12
N GLY A 394 39.38 16.78 -42.57
CA GLY A 394 40.50 17.23 -41.76
C GLY A 394 40.78 16.27 -40.60
N THR A 395 41.13 16.82 -39.44
CA THR A 395 41.62 16.00 -38.32
C THR A 395 40.52 15.58 -37.33
N ARG A 396 39.30 16.15 -37.40
CA ARG A 396 38.21 15.91 -36.45
C ARG A 396 36.86 15.87 -37.16
N TRP A 397 36.06 14.87 -36.83
CA TRP A 397 34.66 14.76 -37.23
C TRP A 397 33.75 14.74 -36.01
N MET A 398 32.72 15.59 -36.01
CA MET A 398 31.65 15.65 -35.02
C MET A 398 30.32 15.49 -35.74
N GLY A 399 29.89 14.25 -35.93
CA GLY A 399 28.66 13.92 -36.65
C GLY A 399 27.43 14.35 -35.86
N LEU A 400 26.45 14.91 -36.56
CA LEU A 400 25.19 15.39 -35.98
C LEU A 400 24.09 14.34 -36.09
N SER A 401 23.01 14.52 -35.34
CA SER A 401 21.78 13.72 -35.50
C SER A 401 21.05 13.97 -36.82
N ALA A 402 21.51 14.92 -37.64
CA ALA A 402 21.14 15.04 -39.03
C ALA A 402 21.97 14.05 -39.87
N ARG A 403 21.30 13.18 -40.62
CA ARG A 403 21.95 12.14 -41.43
C ARG A 403 22.96 12.77 -42.40
N GLY A 404 24.20 12.27 -42.38
CA GLY A 404 25.28 12.71 -43.27
C GLY A 404 25.88 14.09 -42.96
N ILE A 405 25.37 14.81 -41.95
CA ILE A 405 25.85 16.17 -41.63
C ILE A 405 26.75 16.13 -40.40
N GLY A 406 27.87 16.83 -40.46
CA GLY A 406 28.82 16.95 -39.37
C GLY A 406 29.47 18.31 -39.28
N ILE A 407 30.06 18.59 -38.12
CA ILE A 407 31.01 19.69 -37.94
C ILE A 407 32.41 19.08 -38.04
N HIS A 408 33.25 19.62 -38.91
CA HIS A 408 34.58 19.05 -39.15
C HIS A 408 35.61 20.10 -39.58
N GLY A 409 36.89 19.72 -39.51
CA GLY A 409 37.97 20.54 -40.05
C GLY A 409 38.02 20.48 -41.58
N THR A 410 38.68 21.42 -42.23
CA THR A 410 38.91 21.34 -43.68
C THR A 410 40.32 21.80 -44.06
N PRO A 411 40.99 21.14 -45.02
CA PRO A 411 42.23 21.64 -45.60
C PRO A 411 42.00 22.85 -46.53
N ASP A 412 40.79 23.00 -47.06
CA ASP A 412 40.37 24.14 -47.88
C ASP A 412 39.98 25.34 -47.00
N ALA A 413 41.00 26.04 -46.49
CA ALA A 413 40.83 27.19 -45.62
C ALA A 413 40.13 28.37 -46.32
N ALA A 414 40.20 28.45 -47.65
CA ALA A 414 39.57 29.50 -48.45
C ALA A 414 38.03 29.39 -48.43
N SER A 415 37.48 28.18 -48.26
CA SER A 415 36.04 27.99 -48.12
C SER A 415 35.42 28.63 -46.86
N ILE A 416 36.22 28.94 -45.84
CA ILE A 416 35.73 29.46 -44.56
C ILE A 416 35.20 30.89 -44.74
N GLY A 417 33.95 31.12 -44.33
CA GLY A 417 33.24 32.38 -44.55
C GLY A 417 32.29 32.35 -45.74
N TYR A 418 32.14 31.21 -46.41
CA TYR A 418 31.29 31.05 -47.59
C TYR A 418 30.34 29.84 -47.50
N SER A 419 29.31 29.83 -48.35
CA SER A 419 28.41 28.70 -48.56
C SER A 419 29.01 27.72 -49.58
N ALA A 420 29.94 26.87 -49.16
CA ALA A 420 30.77 26.04 -50.06
C ALA A 420 30.62 24.52 -49.89
N SER A 421 30.01 24.05 -48.80
CA SER A 421 29.94 22.61 -48.50
C SER A 421 28.70 21.92 -49.10
N HIS A 422 28.63 20.59 -48.96
CA HIS A 422 27.42 19.79 -49.26
C HIS A 422 26.51 19.62 -48.03
N GLY A 423 26.46 20.64 -47.17
CA GLY A 423 25.61 20.68 -45.97
C GLY A 423 26.38 20.64 -44.65
N CYS A 424 27.58 20.07 -44.62
CA CYS A 424 28.44 20.04 -43.44
C CYS A 424 28.92 21.44 -43.00
N ILE A 425 29.25 21.57 -41.72
CA ILE A 425 29.84 22.79 -41.16
C ILE A 425 31.35 22.62 -41.16
N ARG A 426 32.04 23.33 -42.06
CA ARG A 426 33.51 23.28 -42.14
C ARG A 426 34.13 24.32 -41.23
N MET A 427 35.21 23.96 -40.54
CA MET A 427 35.99 24.82 -39.68
C MET A 427 37.47 24.77 -40.10
N ARG A 428 38.23 25.81 -39.75
CA ARG A 428 39.70 25.69 -39.74
C ARG A 428 40.13 24.51 -38.85
N ILE A 429 41.19 23.80 -39.23
CA ILE A 429 41.65 22.60 -38.51
C ILE A 429 41.81 22.86 -37.00
N TRP A 430 42.56 23.89 -36.60
CA TRP A 430 42.76 24.21 -35.19
C TRP A 430 41.45 24.51 -34.44
N ALA A 431 40.47 25.11 -35.12
CA ALA A 431 39.18 25.46 -34.55
C ALA A 431 38.31 24.22 -34.34
N ALA A 432 38.31 23.29 -35.30
CA ALA A 432 37.67 21.99 -35.16
C ALA A 432 38.29 21.18 -34.00
N GLU A 433 39.61 21.21 -33.84
CA GLU A 433 40.30 20.54 -32.73
C GLU A 433 39.96 21.14 -31.37
N SER A 434 39.89 22.46 -31.29
CA SER A 434 39.47 23.18 -30.08
C SER A 434 38.04 22.82 -29.69
N LEU A 435 37.10 22.90 -30.64
CA LEU A 435 35.70 22.55 -30.39
C LEU A 435 35.56 21.08 -30.00
N PHE A 436 36.27 20.18 -30.69
CA PHE A 436 36.23 18.74 -30.43
C PHE A 436 36.60 18.38 -28.99
N ARG A 437 37.53 19.10 -28.35
CA ARG A 437 37.90 18.87 -26.95
C ARG A 437 36.82 19.30 -25.96
N ARG A 438 36.00 20.30 -26.34
CA ARG A 438 35.02 20.95 -25.44
C ARG A 438 33.62 20.33 -25.54
N VAL A 439 33.27 19.76 -26.69
CA VAL A 439 31.98 19.10 -26.90
C VAL A 439 32.04 17.61 -26.59
N ARG A 440 30.89 17.03 -26.25
CA ARG A 440 30.69 15.60 -25.98
C ARG A 440 29.56 15.02 -26.84
N VAL A 441 29.48 13.70 -26.98
CA VAL A 441 28.27 13.06 -27.52
C VAL A 441 27.07 13.50 -26.68
N GLY A 442 25.97 13.86 -27.34
CA GLY A 442 24.78 14.46 -26.73
C GLY A 442 24.80 15.99 -26.62
N THR A 443 25.92 16.66 -26.94
CA THR A 443 25.99 18.14 -26.95
C THR A 443 24.94 18.71 -27.90
N PRO A 444 24.02 19.58 -27.44
CA PRO A 444 23.04 20.23 -28.30
C PRO A 444 23.71 21.14 -29.33
N VAL A 445 23.24 21.06 -30.57
CA VAL A 445 23.66 21.89 -31.70
C VAL A 445 22.42 22.55 -32.28
N PHE A 446 22.33 23.87 -32.22
CA PHE A 446 21.25 24.63 -32.85
C PHE A 446 21.78 25.22 -34.15
N ILE A 447 21.07 25.01 -35.25
CA ILE A 447 21.39 25.61 -36.54
C ILE A 447 20.23 26.54 -36.90
N VAL A 448 20.53 27.84 -36.98
CA VAL A 448 19.55 28.89 -37.21
C VAL A 448 19.88 29.65 -38.51
N GLY A 449 18.87 30.29 -39.10
CA GLY A 449 19.01 30.96 -40.39
C GLY A 449 19.73 32.30 -40.35
N ALA A 450 19.84 32.90 -39.16
CA ALA A 450 20.42 34.24 -38.93
C ALA A 450 21.83 34.40 -39.51
#